data_AF-A0A4R0YS26-F1
#
_entry.id   AF-A0A4R0YS26-F1
#
_cell.length_a   1.000
_cell.length_b   1.000
_cell.length_c   1.000
_cell.angle_alpha   90.00
_cell.angle_beta   90.00
_cell.angle_gamma   90.00
#
_symmetry.space_group_name_H-M   'P 1'
#
loop_
_entity.id
_entity.type
_entity.pdbx_description
1 polymer ?
#
loop_
_entity_poly.entity_id
_entity_poly.type
_entity_poly.pdbx_seq_one_letter_code
_entity_poly.pdbx_strand_id
1 'polypeptide(L)'
;MVLLLVVFGAAVVVGLLFLVSPQCVEVYQGRQCMGKLWRMQFPGSPKEDIRQFLWLFASAFAIPRRQALLLRPDDELLAIYRARYPVGGWPDALEFETLANDLDRVHHLSLEKIWHDRLSVGELFATLSAPGRKSLN
;
A
#
# COMPACT_ATOMS: atom_id res chain seq x y z
N MET A 1 -5.49 19.07 34.21
CA MET A 1 -6.63 19.44 33.33
C MET A 1 -6.23 19.50 31.86
N VAL A 2 -5.16 20.20 31.48
CA VAL A 2 -4.68 20.25 30.07
C VAL A 2 -4.33 18.86 29.51
N LEU A 3 -3.63 18.02 30.29
CA LEU A 3 -3.27 16.66 29.85
C LEU A 3 -4.50 15.76 29.60
N LEU A 4 -5.56 15.91 30.40
CA LEU A 4 -6.80 15.15 30.26
C LEU A 4 -7.61 15.57 29.02
N LEU A 5 -7.58 16.86 28.67
CA LEU A 5 -8.22 17.38 27.45
C LEU A 5 -7.49 16.93 26.17
N VAL A 6 -6.16 16.83 26.21
CA VAL A 6 -5.36 16.31 25.08
C VAL A 6 -5.59 14.81 24.89
N VAL A 7 -5.63 14.04 25.97
CA VAL A 7 -5.88 12.58 25.92
C VAL A 7 -7.31 12.29 25.46
N PHE A 8 -8.30 13.07 25.90
CA PHE A 8 -9.68 12.93 25.44
C PHE A 8 -9.85 13.37 23.98
N GLY A 9 -9.18 14.46 23.57
CA GLY A 9 -9.14 14.90 22.18
C GLY A 9 -8.54 13.88 21.23
N ALA A 10 -7.41 13.27 21.59
CA ALA A 10 -6.77 12.22 20.80
C ALA A 10 -7.60 10.93 20.73
N ALA A 11 -8.25 10.54 21.84
CA ALA A 11 -9.11 9.37 21.88
C ALA A 11 -10.38 9.52 21.01
N VAL A 12 -10.94 10.73 20.91
CA VAL A 12 -12.09 11.04 20.04
C VAL A 12 -11.69 11.08 18.56
N VAL A 13 -10.52 11.63 18.22
CA VAL A 13 -10.01 11.67 16.84
C VAL A 13 -9.64 10.27 16.33
N VAL A 14 -8.99 9.46 17.17
CA VAL A 14 -8.69 8.04 16.85
C VAL A 14 -9.99 7.21 16.80
N GLY A 15 -10.97 7.47 17.67
CA GLY A 15 -12.28 6.83 17.62
C GLY A 15 -13.09 7.15 16.35
N LEU A 16 -12.98 8.38 15.82
CA LEU A 16 -13.60 8.80 14.55
C LEU A 16 -12.89 8.20 13.31
N LEU A 17 -11.57 8.02 13.34
CA LEU A 17 -10.81 7.36 12.26
C LEU A 17 -11.10 5.84 12.16
N PHE A 18 -11.42 5.20 13.29
CA PHE A 18 -11.75 3.76 13.35
C PHE A 18 -13.23 3.44 13.03
N LEU A 19 -14.09 4.46 12.87
CA LEU A 19 -15.49 4.33 12.47
C LEU A 19 -15.66 4.75 10.99
N VAL A 20 -15.96 3.79 10.12
CA VAL A 20 -16.77 4.02 8.91
C VAL A 20 -16.13 4.78 7.74
N SER A 21 -14.90 4.44 7.36
CA SER A 21 -14.61 4.48 5.91
C SER A 21 -13.88 3.23 5.48
N PRO A 22 -14.61 2.10 5.31
CA PRO A 22 -14.23 1.11 4.33
C PRO A 22 -14.53 1.73 2.95
N GLN A 23 -13.82 2.80 2.59
CA GLN A 23 -13.63 3.10 1.19
C GLN A 23 -12.68 2.03 0.67
N CYS A 24 -13.25 0.84 0.48
CA CYS A 24 -12.84 -0.02 -0.60
C CYS A 24 -12.71 0.92 -1.78
N VAL A 25 -11.47 1.12 -2.25
CA VAL A 25 -11.20 1.93 -3.43
C VAL A 25 -12.19 1.48 -4.49
N GLU A 26 -13.22 2.31 -4.74
CA GLU A 26 -14.41 1.91 -5.49
C GLU A 26 -14.01 1.44 -6.90
N VAL A 27 -12.90 2.00 -7.39
CA VAL A 27 -12.20 1.65 -8.63
C VAL A 27 -11.84 0.16 -8.75
N TYR A 28 -11.73 -0.57 -7.64
CA TYR A 28 -11.43 -2.01 -7.64
C TYR A 28 -12.65 -2.89 -7.39
N GLN A 29 -13.81 -2.32 -7.06
CA GLN A 29 -15.04 -3.08 -6.94
C GLN A 29 -15.43 -3.65 -8.31
N GLY A 30 -15.78 -4.95 -8.35
CA GLY A 30 -16.10 -5.67 -9.59
C GLY A 30 -14.90 -6.18 -10.39
N ARG A 31 -13.65 -5.86 -10.00
CA ARG A 31 -12.47 -6.51 -10.59
C ARG A 31 -12.47 -8.01 -10.24
N GLN A 32 -12.07 -8.83 -11.20
CA GLN A 32 -11.73 -10.23 -10.95
C GLN A 32 -10.33 -10.33 -10.30
N CYS A 33 -9.99 -11.51 -9.78
CA CYS A 33 -8.65 -11.79 -9.27
C CYS A 33 -7.59 -11.56 -10.35
N MET A 34 -6.59 -10.73 -10.05
CA MET A 34 -5.54 -10.31 -10.98
C MET A 34 -4.29 -11.19 -10.92
N GLY A 35 -4.36 -12.32 -10.20
CA GLY A 35 -3.24 -13.25 -10.04
C GLY A 35 -2.67 -13.75 -11.38
N LYS A 36 -3.50 -13.89 -12.43
CA LYS A 36 -3.02 -14.26 -13.77
C LYS A 36 -2.05 -13.22 -14.34
N LEU A 37 -2.36 -11.93 -14.22
CA LEU A 37 -1.51 -10.84 -14.70
C LEU A 37 -0.19 -10.81 -13.94
N TRP A 38 -0.24 -10.95 -12.61
CA TRP A 38 0.96 -11.09 -11.77
C TRP A 38 1.86 -12.24 -12.21
N ARG A 39 1.27 -13.41 -12.51
CA ARG A 39 2.01 -14.57 -13.00
C ARG A 39 2.61 -14.37 -14.39
N MET A 40 1.94 -13.61 -15.26
CA MET A 40 2.44 -13.30 -16.59
C MET A 40 3.60 -12.31 -16.53
N GLN A 41 3.52 -11.29 -15.68
CA GLN A 41 4.56 -10.27 -15.56
C GLN A 41 5.78 -10.75 -14.76
N PHE A 42 5.58 -11.61 -13.76
CA PHE A 42 6.64 -12.16 -12.91
C PHE A 42 6.66 -13.70 -12.94
N PRO A 43 6.96 -14.33 -14.10
CA PRO A 43 6.90 -15.78 -14.24
C PRO A 43 7.90 -16.52 -13.32
N GLY A 44 9.06 -15.89 -13.07
CA GLY A 44 10.15 -16.43 -12.24
C GLY A 44 9.99 -16.21 -10.73
N SER A 45 9.04 -15.39 -10.28
CA SER A 45 8.82 -15.16 -8.84
C SER A 45 7.92 -16.24 -8.25
N PRO A 46 8.19 -16.74 -7.02
CA PRO A 46 7.25 -17.60 -6.30
C PRO A 46 5.89 -16.93 -6.10
N LYS A 47 4.81 -17.74 -6.09
CA LYS A 47 3.45 -17.22 -5.83
C LYS A 47 3.33 -16.59 -4.45
N GLU A 48 4.06 -17.13 -3.47
CA GLU A 48 4.00 -16.64 -2.10
C GLU A 48 4.69 -15.28 -1.96
N ASP A 49 5.85 -15.07 -2.60
CA ASP A 49 6.54 -13.77 -2.63
C ASP A 49 5.62 -12.66 -3.16
N ILE A 50 4.91 -12.91 -4.27
CA ILE A 50 3.93 -11.96 -4.83
C ILE A 50 2.81 -11.67 -3.82
N ARG A 51 2.28 -12.71 -3.19
CA ARG A 51 1.17 -12.58 -2.23
C ARG A 51 1.59 -11.82 -0.98
N GLN A 52 2.77 -12.10 -0.44
CA GLN A 52 3.32 -11.43 0.73
C GLN A 52 3.55 -9.94 0.43
N PHE A 53 4.11 -9.63 -0.73
CA PHE A 53 4.25 -8.26 -1.20
C PHE A 53 2.90 -7.55 -1.31
N LEU A 54 1.91 -8.18 -1.96
CA LEU A 54 0.57 -7.60 -2.10
C LEU A 54 -0.10 -7.34 -0.74
N TRP A 55 0.17 -8.16 0.27
CA TRP A 55 -0.34 -7.94 1.62
C TRP A 55 0.37 -6.79 2.33
N LEU A 56 1.70 -6.68 2.20
CA LEU A 56 2.45 -5.54 2.73
C LEU A 56 1.94 -4.23 2.13
N PHE A 57 1.82 -4.19 0.79
CA PHE A 57 1.30 -3.03 0.09
C PHE A 57 -0.14 -2.71 0.51
N ALA A 58 -1.03 -3.70 0.51
CA ALA A 58 -2.43 -3.50 0.89
C ALA A 58 -2.56 -2.98 2.33
N SER A 59 -1.71 -3.45 3.25
CA SER A 59 -1.68 -2.98 4.64
C SER A 59 -1.33 -1.48 4.72
N ALA A 60 -0.28 -1.05 4.01
CA ALA A 60 0.16 0.36 4.01
C ALA A 60 -0.91 1.32 3.47
N PHE A 61 -1.75 0.88 2.52
CA PHE A 61 -2.84 1.66 1.94
C PHE A 61 -4.21 1.42 2.57
N ALA A 62 -4.27 0.71 3.71
CA ALA A 62 -5.51 0.31 4.37
C ALA A 62 -6.53 -0.41 3.45
N ILE A 63 -6.02 -1.16 2.47
CA ILE A 63 -6.80 -2.01 1.57
C ILE A 63 -7.09 -3.33 2.28
N PRO A 64 -8.35 -3.79 2.35
CA PRO A 64 -8.68 -5.07 2.96
C PRO A 64 -7.91 -6.22 2.33
N ARG A 65 -7.34 -7.12 3.14
CA ARG A 65 -6.54 -8.28 2.66
C ARG A 65 -7.26 -9.12 1.59
N ARG A 66 -8.59 -9.26 1.69
CA ARG A 66 -9.44 -9.96 0.70
C ARG A 66 -9.43 -9.31 -0.69
N GLN A 67 -9.08 -8.03 -0.77
CA GLN A 67 -9.01 -7.22 -2.00
C GLN A 67 -7.58 -7.07 -2.54
N ALA A 68 -6.55 -7.49 -1.79
CA ALA A 68 -5.16 -7.37 -2.24
C ALA A 68 -4.90 -8.06 -3.59
N LEU A 69 -5.61 -9.16 -3.88
CA LEU A 69 -5.52 -9.87 -5.16
C LEU A 69 -6.24 -9.17 -6.34
N LEU A 70 -6.93 -8.06 -6.10
CA LEU A 70 -7.55 -7.23 -7.13
C LEU A 70 -6.59 -6.16 -7.69
N LEU A 71 -5.48 -5.92 -6.97
CA LEU A 71 -4.40 -5.06 -7.42
C LEU A 71 -3.72 -5.68 -8.63
N ARG A 72 -3.53 -4.88 -9.66
CA ARG A 72 -2.79 -5.24 -10.86
C ARG A 72 -1.36 -4.71 -10.76
N PRO A 73 -0.40 -5.36 -11.41
CA PRO A 73 0.98 -4.89 -11.41
C PRO A 73 1.15 -3.53 -12.13
N ASP A 74 0.24 -3.14 -13.03
CA ASP A 74 0.21 -1.86 -13.72
C ASP A 74 -0.58 -0.76 -12.99
N ASP A 75 -1.20 -1.05 -11.84
CA ASP A 75 -1.83 0.01 -11.04
C ASP A 75 -0.74 0.97 -10.52
N GLU A 76 -0.91 2.27 -10.74
CA GLU A 76 0.00 3.33 -10.27
C GLU A 76 -0.29 3.69 -8.82
N LEU A 77 0.75 3.78 -7.99
CA LEU A 77 0.65 4.09 -6.55
C LEU A 77 -0.15 5.36 -6.28
N LEU A 78 0.12 6.44 -7.02
CA LEU A 78 -0.63 7.69 -6.90
C LEU A 78 -2.07 7.57 -7.38
N ALA A 79 -2.38 6.71 -8.35
CA ALA A 79 -3.76 6.46 -8.76
C ALA A 79 -4.53 5.72 -7.66
N ILE A 80 -3.90 4.75 -7.00
CA ILE A 80 -4.47 4.04 -5.83
C ILE A 80 -4.77 5.04 -4.71
N TYR A 81 -3.80 5.88 -4.39
CA TYR A 81 -3.93 6.93 -3.39
C TYR A 81 -5.06 7.91 -3.71
N ARG A 82 -5.09 8.47 -4.93
CA ARG A 82 -6.13 9.41 -5.36
C ARG A 82 -7.52 8.80 -5.37
N ALA A 83 -7.63 7.51 -5.71
CA ALA A 83 -8.91 6.82 -5.70
C ALA A 83 -9.49 6.62 -4.28
N ARG A 84 -8.64 6.72 -3.24
CA ARG A 84 -9.06 6.77 -1.83
C ARG A 84 -9.51 8.17 -1.40
N TYR A 85 -9.02 9.21 -2.05
CA TYR A 85 -9.34 10.60 -1.73
C TYR A 85 -9.94 11.35 -2.95
N PRO A 86 -11.17 11.00 -3.38
CA PRO A 86 -11.73 11.51 -4.64
C PRO A 86 -12.10 13.01 -4.61
N VAL A 87 -12.20 13.67 -3.45
CA VAL A 87 -12.62 15.08 -3.36
C VAL A 87 -11.97 15.82 -2.17
N GLY A 88 -11.11 16.80 -2.47
CA GLY A 88 -11.00 18.08 -1.76
C GLY A 88 -10.72 18.13 -0.23
N GLY A 89 -9.97 17.17 0.34
CA GLY A 89 -9.42 17.27 1.70
C GLY A 89 -7.91 17.57 1.68
N TRP A 90 -7.33 17.99 2.81
CA TRP A 90 -5.87 17.99 2.98
C TRP A 90 -5.40 16.54 2.96
N PRO A 91 -4.74 16.08 1.89
CA PRO A 91 -4.26 14.71 1.82
C PRO A 91 -3.06 14.63 2.76
N ASP A 92 -3.14 13.84 3.83
CA ASP A 92 -1.91 13.45 4.52
C ASP A 92 -1.21 12.39 3.67
N ALA A 93 0.12 12.36 3.71
CA ALA A 93 0.92 11.39 2.97
C ALA A 93 1.07 10.07 3.75
N LEU A 94 0.15 9.80 4.69
CA LEU A 94 0.32 8.77 5.71
C LEU A 94 0.48 7.37 5.11
N GLU A 95 -0.21 7.04 4.02
CA GLU A 95 -0.04 5.76 3.33
C GLU A 95 1.35 5.62 2.72
N PHE A 96 1.90 6.69 2.15
CA PHE A 96 3.25 6.70 1.60
C PHE A 96 4.32 6.67 2.69
N GLU A 97 4.10 7.35 3.82
CA GLU A 97 4.96 7.26 5.00
C GLU A 97 4.95 5.84 5.60
N THR A 98 3.77 5.24 5.74
CA THR A 98 3.61 3.86 6.21
C THR A 98 4.31 2.88 5.27
N LEU A 99 4.09 3.03 3.95
CA LEU A 99 4.78 2.21 2.95
C LEU A 99 6.29 2.40 3.03
N ALA A 100 6.79 3.64 3.09
CA ALA A 100 8.22 3.92 3.18
C ALA A 100 8.85 3.29 4.43
N ASN A 101 8.18 3.40 5.59
CA ASN A 101 8.62 2.79 6.84
C ASN A 101 8.65 1.25 6.75
N ASP A 102 7.63 0.63 6.16
CA ASP A 102 7.60 -0.83 5.99
C ASP A 102 8.65 -1.33 5.00
N LEU A 103 8.87 -0.60 3.90
CA LEU A 103 9.91 -0.91 2.90
C LEU A 103 11.32 -0.76 3.48
N ASP A 104 11.59 0.29 4.26
CA ASP A 104 12.89 0.50 4.88
C ASP A 104 13.17 -0.55 5.96
N ARG A 105 12.21 -0.80 6.84
CA ARG A 105 12.35 -1.76 7.94
C ARG A 105 12.51 -3.21 7.47
N VAL A 106 11.75 -3.63 6.45
CA VAL A 106 11.70 -5.03 6.02
C VAL A 106 12.68 -5.31 4.88
N HIS A 107 12.93 -4.31 4.03
CA HIS A 107 13.67 -4.51 2.78
C HIS A 107 14.85 -3.55 2.58
N HIS A 108 15.14 -2.66 3.55
CA HIS A 108 16.18 -1.63 3.46
C HIS A 108 16.07 -0.80 2.17
N LEU A 109 14.83 -0.55 1.75
CA LEU A 109 14.48 0.16 0.53
C LEU A 109 13.89 1.53 0.90
N SER A 110 14.59 2.58 0.48
CA SER A 110 14.05 3.94 0.51
C SER A 110 13.10 4.15 -0.66
N LEU A 111 11.82 4.41 -0.37
CA LEU A 111 10.80 4.73 -1.38
C LEU A 111 11.15 5.99 -2.17
N GLU A 112 11.75 6.99 -1.51
CA GLU A 112 12.19 8.25 -2.12
C GLU A 112 13.15 8.02 -3.30
N LYS A 113 14.06 7.04 -3.19
CA LYS A 113 15.06 6.75 -4.24
C LYS A 113 14.46 6.18 -5.53
N ILE A 114 13.26 5.63 -5.46
CA ILE A 114 12.57 5.00 -6.60
C ILE A 114 11.28 5.73 -6.97
N TRP A 115 10.99 6.84 -6.31
CA TRP A 115 9.74 7.55 -6.47
C TRP A 115 9.67 8.26 -7.82
N HIS A 116 8.53 8.11 -8.49
CA HIS A 116 8.08 8.96 -9.60
C HIS A 116 6.55 8.87 -9.72
N ASP A 117 5.93 9.83 -10.40
CA ASP A 117 4.47 9.97 -10.44
C ASP A 117 3.72 8.77 -11.03
N ARG A 118 4.42 7.94 -11.81
CA ARG A 118 3.88 6.76 -12.49
C ARG A 118 4.40 5.45 -11.89
N LEU A 119 4.97 5.49 -10.69
CA LEU A 119 5.50 4.30 -10.03
C LEU A 119 4.37 3.29 -9.86
N SER A 120 4.53 2.11 -10.46
CA SER A 120 3.52 1.04 -10.43
C SER A 120 3.76 0.05 -9.29
N VAL A 121 2.69 -0.64 -8.87
CA VAL A 121 2.77 -1.70 -7.85
C VAL A 121 3.71 -2.82 -8.30
N GLY A 122 3.71 -3.16 -9.59
CA GLY A 122 4.61 -4.15 -10.18
C GLY A 122 6.06 -3.69 -10.24
N GLU A 123 6.32 -2.42 -10.55
CA GLU A 123 7.68 -1.86 -10.54
C GLU A 123 8.29 -1.84 -9.14
N LEU A 124 7.48 -1.51 -8.13
CA LEU A 124 7.90 -1.63 -6.73
C LEU A 124 8.25 -3.08 -6.38
N PHE A 125 7.44 -4.05 -6.79
CA PHE A 125 7.72 -5.47 -6.60
C PHE A 125 9.00 -5.93 -7.32
N ALA A 126 9.19 -5.50 -8.57
CA ALA A 126 10.38 -5.82 -9.37
C ALA A 126 11.65 -5.32 -8.68
N THR A 127 11.60 -4.10 -8.16
CA THR A 127 12.67 -3.48 -7.38
C THR A 127 13.01 -4.32 -6.14
N LEU A 128 12.00 -4.79 -5.40
CA LEU A 128 12.21 -5.65 -4.23
C LEU A 128 12.74 -7.05 -4.60
N SER A 129 12.38 -7.56 -5.77
CA SER A 129 12.70 -8.91 -6.24
C SER A 129 14.01 -9.01 -7.00
N ALA A 130 14.70 -7.90 -7.28
CA ALA A 130 15.89 -7.87 -8.12
C ALA A 130 17.03 -8.76 -7.57
N PRO A 131 17.66 -9.59 -8.41
CA PRO A 131 18.79 -10.43 -8.00
C PRO A 131 19.96 -9.54 -7.57
N GLY A 132 20.26 -9.55 -6.27
CA GLY A 132 21.22 -8.65 -5.63
C GLY A 132 20.77 -8.17 -4.24
N ARG A 133 19.48 -8.28 -3.91
CA ARG A 133 18.94 -7.95 -2.57
C ARG A 133 18.69 -9.13 -1.64
N LYS A 134 18.74 -10.38 -2.13
CA LYS A 134 18.52 -11.59 -1.31
C LYS A 134 19.71 -11.99 -0.40
N SER A 135 20.72 -11.12 -0.22
CA SER A 135 21.85 -11.39 0.67
C SER A 135 22.01 -10.24 1.64
N LEU A 136 21.39 -10.37 2.80
CA LEU A 136 21.76 -9.80 4.09
C LEU A 136 20.85 -10.48 5.12
N ASN A 137 21.09 -11.77 5.33
CA ASN A 137 20.83 -12.53 6.54
C ASN A 137 21.89 -13.64 6.59
#